data_AF-A0A645HS57-F1
#
_entry.id   AF-A0A645HS57-F1
#
_cell.length_a   1.000
_cell.length_b   1.000
_cell.length_c   1.000
_cell.angle_alpha   90.00
_cell.angle_beta   90.00
_cell.angle_gamma   90.00
#
_symmetry.space_group_name_H-M   'P 1'
#
loop_
_entity.id
_entity.type
_entity.pdbx_description
1 polymer ?
#
loop_
_entity_poly.entity_id
_entity_poly.type
_entity_poly.pdbx_seq_one_letter_code
_entity_poly.pdbx_strand_id
1 'polypeptide(L)'
;MQKLGWAKVKKTPPRLRMGAVKPVADELTLEAIIANRYEVMARYARGVRAAVQHELDLLKQKQAQKSDVSLLKGVQRWLHRDADKVPERAQGQLAQARAAHPVIDQMLVMREELRQLWLNTSLSREQLTGQLQAWCQRAEASGIAALKDFSVKLRAAHV
;
A
#
# COMPACT_ATOMS: atom_id res chain seq x y z
N MET A 1 -29.21 5.98 -13.48
CA MET A 1 -29.65 7.29 -14.01
C MET A 1 -28.45 8.03 -14.58
N GLN A 2 -28.28 8.02 -15.91
CA GLN A 2 -27.46 9.00 -16.63
C GLN A 2 -28.37 10.19 -16.94
N LYS A 3 -28.09 11.39 -16.42
CA LYS A 3 -28.72 12.63 -16.88
C LYS A 3 -27.71 13.77 -16.79
N LEU A 4 -27.62 14.52 -17.89
CA LEU A 4 -26.80 15.71 -18.17
C LEU A 4 -25.37 15.42 -18.67
N GLY A 5 -25.26 15.32 -19.99
CA GLY A 5 -24.03 15.02 -20.74
C GLY A 5 -23.07 16.21 -20.84
N TRP A 6 -22.43 16.59 -19.74
CA TRP A 6 -21.28 17.50 -19.75
C TRP A 6 -20.09 16.80 -19.07
N ALA A 7 -18.97 16.71 -19.80
CA ALA A 7 -17.77 15.91 -19.55
C ALA A 7 -17.89 14.39 -19.85
N LYS A 8 -17.66 14.00 -21.11
CA LYS A 8 -17.17 12.64 -21.42
C LYS A 8 -15.79 12.49 -20.78
N VAL A 9 -15.63 11.52 -19.87
CA VAL A 9 -14.32 11.15 -19.34
C VAL A 9 -13.42 10.78 -20.52
N LYS A 10 -12.49 11.67 -20.86
CA LYS A 10 -11.65 11.53 -22.06
C LYS A 10 -10.60 10.42 -21.91
N LYS A 11 -10.23 10.07 -20.67
CA LYS A 11 -9.31 8.98 -20.31
C LYS A 11 -9.78 8.34 -19.01
N THR A 12 -10.32 7.13 -19.07
CA THR A 12 -10.46 6.29 -17.88
C THR A 12 -9.08 5.75 -17.50
N PRO A 13 -8.66 5.82 -16.23
CA PRO A 13 -7.41 5.21 -15.81
C PRO A 13 -7.45 3.71 -16.15
N PRO A 14 -6.32 3.13 -16.60
CA PRO A 14 -6.25 1.70 -16.88
C PRO A 14 -6.61 0.93 -15.61
N ARG A 15 -7.26 -0.23 -15.80
CA ARG A 15 -7.63 -1.13 -14.71
C ARG A 15 -6.62 -2.27 -14.68
N LEU A 16 -6.07 -2.54 -13.50
CA LEU A 16 -5.15 -3.66 -13.29
C LEU A 16 -5.87 -4.98 -13.54
N ARG A 17 -5.49 -5.65 -14.63
CA ARG A 17 -5.97 -6.99 -14.94
C ARG A 17 -5.19 -8.00 -14.11
N MET A 18 -5.90 -9.03 -13.68
CA MET A 18 -5.35 -10.11 -12.86
C MET A 18 -5.41 -11.39 -13.68
N GLY A 19 -4.26 -12.03 -13.87
CA GLY A 19 -4.14 -13.36 -14.49
C GLY A 19 -3.84 -14.43 -13.45
N ALA A 20 -3.27 -15.55 -13.90
CA ALA A 20 -2.74 -16.58 -13.01
C ALA A 20 -1.60 -16.01 -12.15
N VAL A 21 -1.54 -16.43 -10.89
CA VAL A 21 -0.44 -16.04 -9.98
C VAL A 21 0.85 -16.66 -10.50
N LYS A 22 1.81 -15.82 -10.89
CA LYS A 22 3.15 -16.27 -11.27
C LYS A 22 3.98 -16.57 -10.01
N PRO A 23 4.89 -17.57 -10.04
CA PRO A 23 5.78 -17.83 -8.91
C PRO A 23 6.75 -16.67 -8.67
N VAL A 24 7.21 -16.03 -9.74
CA VAL A 24 8.13 -14.89 -9.71
C VAL A 24 7.56 -13.77 -10.58
N ALA A 25 7.67 -12.53 -10.10
CA ALA A 25 7.27 -11.35 -10.89
C ALA A 25 8.25 -11.14 -12.04
N ASP A 26 7.74 -11.08 -13.27
CA ASP A 26 8.51 -10.81 -14.48
C ASP A 26 8.38 -9.34 -14.92
N GLU A 27 9.08 -8.98 -16.00
CA GLU A 27 9.05 -7.62 -16.54
C GLU A 27 7.65 -7.17 -16.99
N LEU A 28 6.82 -8.10 -17.47
CA LEU A 28 5.43 -7.83 -17.83
C LEU A 28 4.59 -7.49 -16.59
N THR A 29 4.84 -8.18 -15.48
CA THR A 29 4.24 -7.89 -14.17
C THR A 29 4.63 -6.48 -13.70
N LEU A 30 5.92 -6.13 -13.83
CA LEU A 30 6.41 -4.78 -13.52
C LEU A 30 5.72 -3.71 -14.39
N GLU A 31 5.63 -3.93 -15.70
CA GLU A 31 4.97 -3.00 -16.62
C GLU A 31 3.49 -2.81 -16.26
N ALA A 32 2.77 -3.90 -15.99
CA ALA A 32 1.38 -3.86 -15.55
C ALA A 32 1.21 -3.06 -14.24
N ILE A 33 2.11 -3.23 -13.28
CA ILE A 33 2.10 -2.48 -12.02
C ILE A 33 2.36 -0.99 -12.26
N ILE A 34 3.38 -0.62 -13.03
CA ILE A 34 3.74 0.78 -13.30
C ILE A 34 2.61 1.49 -14.06
N ALA A 35 2.04 0.83 -15.08
CA ALA A 35 0.92 1.34 -15.86
C ALA A 35 -0.33 1.59 -14.99
N ASN A 36 -0.53 0.76 -13.96
CA ASN A 36 -1.68 0.82 -13.06
C ASN A 36 -1.32 1.32 -11.64
N ARG A 37 -0.22 2.07 -11.49
CA ARG A 37 0.36 2.45 -10.18
C ARG A 37 -0.65 3.08 -9.21
N TYR A 38 -1.57 3.90 -9.70
CA TYR A 38 -2.59 4.53 -8.85
C TYR A 38 -3.59 3.52 -8.30
N GLU A 39 -3.99 2.53 -9.10
CA GLU A 39 -4.86 1.46 -8.64
C GLU A 39 -4.14 0.54 -7.65
N VAL A 40 -2.88 0.20 -7.93
CA VAL A 40 -2.01 -0.57 -7.02
C VAL A 40 -1.93 0.11 -5.66
N MET A 41 -1.62 1.41 -5.63
CA MET A 41 -1.53 2.18 -4.39
C MET A 41 -2.89 2.34 -3.69
N ALA A 42 -3.98 2.47 -4.45
CA ALA A 42 -5.33 2.51 -3.88
C ALA A 42 -5.73 1.16 -3.24
N ARG A 43 -5.37 0.03 -3.87
CA ARG A 43 -5.55 -1.32 -3.31
C ARG A 43 -4.71 -1.49 -2.04
N TYR A 44 -3.45 -1.06 -2.06
CA TYR A 44 -2.56 -1.11 -0.89
C TYR A 44 -3.13 -0.30 0.29
N ALA A 45 -3.58 0.94 0.03
CA ALA A 45 -4.17 1.80 1.04
C ALA A 45 -5.40 1.18 1.71
N ARG A 46 -6.21 0.38 0.99
CA ARG A 46 -7.32 -0.38 1.59
C ARG A 46 -6.81 -1.45 2.56
N GLY A 47 -5.72 -2.15 2.22
CA GLY A 47 -5.07 -3.12 3.11
C GLY A 47 -4.56 -2.46 4.39
N VAL A 48 -3.86 -1.31 4.28
CA VAL A 48 -3.40 -0.54 5.45
C VAL A 48 -4.57 -0.14 6.34
N ARG A 49 -5.66 0.39 5.77
CA ARG A 49 -6.85 0.77 6.57
C ARG A 49 -7.46 -0.42 7.31
N ALA A 50 -7.52 -1.59 6.66
CA ALA A 50 -8.01 -2.81 7.30
C ALA A 50 -7.10 -3.25 8.45
N ALA A 51 -5.78 -3.21 8.27
CA ALA A 51 -4.81 -3.52 9.33
C ALA A 51 -4.94 -2.55 10.52
N VAL A 52 -5.10 -1.25 10.27
CA VAL A 52 -5.33 -0.25 11.32
C VAL A 52 -6.64 -0.51 12.06
N GLN A 53 -7.70 -0.90 11.35
CA GLN A 53 -8.98 -1.24 11.97
C GLN A 53 -8.85 -2.47 12.86
N HIS A 54 -8.16 -3.50 12.39
CA HIS A 54 -7.87 -4.70 13.17
C HIS A 54 -7.10 -4.37 14.46
N GLU A 55 -6.06 -3.54 14.37
CA GLU A 55 -5.28 -3.11 15.53
C GLU A 55 -6.14 -2.33 16.53
N LEU A 56 -7.00 -1.43 16.05
CA LEU A 56 -7.95 -0.70 16.90
C LEU A 56 -8.92 -1.65 17.63
N ASP A 57 -9.36 -2.73 16.99
CA ASP A 57 -10.27 -3.69 17.59
C ASP A 57 -9.56 -4.58 18.61
N LEU A 58 -8.30 -4.95 18.37
CA LEU A 58 -7.45 -5.62 19.38
C LEU A 58 -7.22 -4.74 20.61
N LEU A 59 -6.92 -3.45 20.44
CA LEU A 59 -6.74 -2.51 21.56
C LEU A 59 -8.00 -2.41 22.42
N LYS A 60 -9.19 -2.37 21.80
CA LYS A 60 -10.46 -2.37 22.53
C LYS A 60 -10.67 -3.67 23.32
N GLN A 61 -10.39 -4.82 22.70
CA GLN A 61 -10.54 -6.13 23.35
C GLN A 61 -9.60 -6.29 24.55
N LYS A 62 -8.36 -5.79 24.41
CA LYS A 62 -7.34 -5.83 25.48
C LYS A 62 -7.54 -4.78 26.57
N GLN A 63 -8.61 -3.97 26.51
CA GLN A 63 -8.85 -2.84 27.42
C GLN A 63 -7.62 -1.91 27.52
N ALA A 64 -6.95 -1.67 26.38
CA ALA A 64 -5.79 -0.81 26.31
C ALA A 64 -6.14 0.63 26.76
N GLN A 65 -5.11 1.41 27.09
CA GLN A 65 -5.31 2.78 27.56
C GLN A 65 -6.07 3.60 26.51
N LYS A 66 -6.97 4.48 26.98
CA LYS A 66 -7.74 5.36 26.08
C LYS A 66 -6.85 6.27 25.22
N SER A 67 -5.65 6.58 25.72
CA SER A 67 -4.59 7.32 25.01
C SER A 67 -4.14 6.61 23.74
N ASP A 68 -3.86 5.30 23.79
CA ASP A 68 -3.37 4.53 22.64
C ASP A 68 -4.43 4.45 21.53
N VAL A 69 -5.68 4.20 21.91
CA VAL A 69 -6.82 4.18 20.98
C VAL A 69 -7.02 5.56 20.34
N SER A 70 -6.86 6.63 21.12
CA SER A 70 -7.04 8.00 20.63
C SER A 70 -5.90 8.44 19.70
N LEU A 71 -4.67 8.04 20.01
CA LEU A 71 -3.49 8.27 19.18
C LEU A 71 -3.67 7.63 17.80
N LEU A 72 -3.96 6.32 17.76
CA LEU A 72 -4.10 5.59 16.50
C LEU A 72 -5.30 6.10 15.67
N LYS A 73 -6.43 6.43 16.31
CA LYS A 73 -7.57 7.08 15.63
C LYS A 73 -7.23 8.45 15.05
N GLY A 74 -6.49 9.27 15.79
CA GLY A 74 -6.10 10.63 15.37
C GLY A 74 -5.25 10.62 14.10
N VAL A 75 -4.39 9.59 13.94
CA VAL A 75 -3.50 9.46 12.79
C VAL A 75 -4.03 8.57 11.67
N GLN A 76 -5.12 7.81 11.88
CA GLN A 76 -5.65 6.83 10.93
C GLN A 76 -5.86 7.40 9.51
N ARG A 77 -6.32 8.65 9.42
CA ARG A 77 -6.53 9.34 8.13
C ARG A 77 -5.23 9.60 7.36
N TRP A 78 -4.09 9.62 8.03
CA TRP A 78 -2.77 9.95 7.49
C TRP A 78 -1.91 8.72 7.22
N LEU A 79 -2.12 7.60 7.94
CA LEU A 79 -1.28 6.39 7.82
C LEU A 79 -1.14 5.89 6.37
N HIS A 80 -2.20 5.94 5.57
CA HIS A 80 -2.15 5.46 4.18
C HIS A 80 -1.69 6.51 3.15
N ARG A 81 -1.36 7.72 3.60
CA ARG A 81 -0.96 8.86 2.75
C ARG A 81 0.56 8.87 2.56
N ASP A 82 0.98 9.45 1.45
CA ASP A 82 2.39 9.73 1.20
C ASP A 82 2.88 10.78 2.20
N ALA A 83 4.16 10.73 2.60
CA ALA A 83 4.72 11.59 3.64
C ALA A 83 4.61 13.09 3.32
N ASP A 84 4.72 13.46 2.04
CA ASP A 84 4.53 14.82 1.50
C ASP A 84 3.10 15.35 1.68
N LYS A 85 2.13 14.46 1.94
CA LYS A 85 0.71 14.81 2.13
C LYS A 85 0.29 14.81 3.59
N VAL A 86 1.23 14.61 4.52
CA VAL A 86 0.99 14.63 5.96
C VAL A 86 1.32 16.03 6.49
N PRO A 87 0.36 16.76 7.08
CA PRO A 87 0.64 18.04 7.71
C PRO A 87 1.70 17.91 8.80
N GLU A 88 2.58 18.90 8.93
CA GLU A 88 3.67 18.92 9.92
C GLU A 88 3.16 18.66 11.35
N ARG A 89 2.03 19.28 11.73
CA ARG A 89 1.36 19.07 13.02
C ARG A 89 0.97 17.61 13.32
N ALA A 90 0.83 16.77 12.29
CA ALA A 90 0.47 15.36 12.43
C ALA A 90 1.68 14.42 12.36
N GLN A 91 2.86 14.90 11.94
CA GLN A 91 4.05 14.07 11.78
C GLN A 91 4.53 13.50 13.11
N GLY A 92 4.56 14.30 14.18
CA GLY A 92 4.95 13.83 15.52
C GLY A 92 4.04 12.73 16.05
N GLN A 93 2.71 12.92 15.96
CA GLN A 93 1.75 11.90 16.35
C GLN A 93 1.85 10.64 15.48
N LEU A 94 2.11 10.80 14.18
CA LEU A 94 2.30 9.69 13.26
C LEU A 94 3.55 8.87 13.63
N ALA A 95 4.66 9.53 13.95
CA ALA A 95 5.89 8.86 14.40
C ALA A 95 5.65 8.07 15.69
N GLN A 96 4.94 8.64 16.67
CA GLN A 96 4.58 7.95 17.90
C GLN A 96 3.70 6.71 17.62
N ALA A 97 2.67 6.85 16.77
CA ALA A 97 1.81 5.73 16.41
C ALA A 97 2.57 4.62 15.66
N ARG A 98 3.51 4.99 14.79
CA ARG A 98 4.38 4.03 14.09
C ARG A 98 5.26 3.26 15.07
N ALA A 99 5.88 3.95 16.04
CA ALA A 99 6.68 3.31 17.08
C ALA A 99 5.85 2.35 17.97
N ALA A 100 4.59 2.70 18.24
CA ALA A 100 3.68 1.86 19.04
C ALA A 100 3.14 0.64 18.29
N HIS A 101 3.08 0.68 16.95
CA HIS A 101 2.47 -0.38 16.12
C HIS A 101 3.42 -0.85 15.01
N PRO A 102 4.36 -1.78 15.32
CA PRO A 102 5.37 -2.26 14.37
C PRO A 102 4.81 -2.86 13.07
N VAL A 103 3.65 -3.54 13.14
CA VAL A 103 2.99 -4.10 11.94
C VAL A 103 2.56 -3.00 10.99
N ILE A 104 1.96 -1.93 11.51
CA ILE A 104 1.52 -0.78 10.71
C ILE A 104 2.76 -0.08 10.15
N ASP A 105 3.78 0.15 10.97
CA ASP A 105 5.04 0.77 10.53
C ASP A 105 5.69 0.01 9.37
N GLN A 106 5.83 -1.31 9.49
CA GLN A 106 6.39 -2.16 8.45
C GLN A 106 5.59 -2.05 7.14
N MET A 107 4.25 -2.02 7.20
CA MET A 107 3.42 -1.80 6.02
C MET A 107 3.68 -0.43 5.40
N LEU A 108 3.89 0.63 6.19
CA LEU A 108 4.18 1.95 5.64
C LEU A 108 5.56 2.03 4.97
N VAL A 109 6.56 1.38 5.56
CA VAL A 109 7.90 1.26 4.96
C VAL A 109 7.81 0.52 3.62
N MET A 110 7.15 -0.65 3.59
CA MET A 110 7.02 -1.43 2.36
C MET A 110 6.18 -0.73 1.29
N ARG A 111 5.19 0.07 1.67
CA ARG A 111 4.46 0.94 0.75
C ARG A 111 5.38 1.91 0.03
N GLU A 112 6.31 2.52 0.77
CA GLU A 112 7.24 3.50 0.23
C GLU A 112 8.23 2.84 -0.73
N GLU A 113 8.76 1.68 -0.38
CA GLU A 113 9.62 0.90 -1.28
C GLU A 113 8.92 0.53 -2.59
N LEU A 114 7.64 0.14 -2.52
CA LEU A 114 6.86 -0.14 -3.72
C LEU A 114 6.69 1.13 -4.57
N ARG A 115 6.51 2.29 -3.93
CA ARG A 115 6.43 3.59 -4.61
C ARG A 115 7.71 3.92 -5.37
N GLN A 116 8.87 3.56 -4.83
CA GLN A 116 10.16 3.82 -5.46
C GLN A 116 10.33 3.12 -6.82
N LEU A 117 9.63 1.99 -7.06
CA LEU A 117 9.72 1.24 -8.32
C LEU A 117 9.37 2.06 -9.57
N TRP A 118 8.52 3.08 -9.44
CA TRP A 118 8.15 3.96 -10.57
C TRP A 118 8.55 5.42 -10.38
N LEU A 119 9.29 5.73 -9.31
CA LEU A 119 9.93 7.03 -9.14
C LEU A 119 11.38 7.01 -9.62
N ASN A 120 12.02 5.85 -9.56
CA ASN A 120 13.37 5.65 -10.04
C ASN A 120 13.39 5.59 -11.56
N THR A 121 13.96 6.62 -12.20
CA THR A 121 14.14 6.68 -13.66
C THR A 121 15.54 6.23 -14.11
N SER A 122 16.47 6.03 -13.17
CA SER A 122 17.88 5.68 -13.44
C SER A 122 18.15 4.18 -13.51
N LEU A 123 17.20 3.34 -13.11
CA LEU A 123 17.37 1.89 -13.02
C LEU A 123 16.89 1.19 -14.28
N SER A 124 17.54 0.09 -14.64
CA SER A 124 17.09 -0.76 -15.74
C SER A 124 15.80 -1.51 -15.37
N ARG A 125 15.06 -1.96 -16.39
CA ARG A 125 13.83 -2.75 -16.20
C ARG A 125 14.10 -4.05 -15.43
N GLU A 126 15.23 -4.69 -15.70
CA GLU A 126 15.69 -5.89 -14.99
C GLU A 126 15.96 -5.59 -13.51
N GLN A 127 16.63 -4.48 -13.20
CA GLN A 127 16.90 -4.06 -11.81
C GLN A 127 15.61 -3.77 -11.04
N LEU A 128 14.66 -3.06 -11.66
CA LEU A 128 13.35 -2.79 -11.07
C LEU A 128 12.53 -4.07 -10.87
N THR A 129 12.65 -5.03 -11.79
CA THR A 129 12.01 -6.35 -11.66
C THR A 129 12.60 -7.11 -10.48
N GLY A 130 13.93 -7.10 -10.33
CA GLY A 130 14.61 -7.65 -9.15
C GLY A 130 14.16 -7.00 -7.83
N GLN A 131 13.99 -5.67 -7.80
CA GLN A 131 13.44 -4.98 -6.63
C GLN A 131 12.01 -5.39 -6.32
N LEU A 132 11.16 -5.55 -7.35
CA LEU A 132 9.79 -6.04 -7.19
C LEU A 132 9.75 -7.48 -6.64
N GLN A 133 10.64 -8.36 -7.13
CA GLN A 133 10.77 -9.73 -6.64
C GLN A 133 11.22 -9.75 -5.17
N ALA A 134 12.26 -8.99 -4.83
CA ALA A 134 12.74 -8.85 -3.45
C ALA A 134 11.67 -8.26 -2.52
N TRP A 135 10.87 -7.32 -3.02
CA TRP A 135 9.72 -6.78 -2.29
C TRP A 135 8.68 -7.88 -2.00
N CYS A 136 8.34 -8.72 -2.98
CA CYS A 136 7.40 -9.82 -2.79
C CYS A 136 7.91 -10.84 -1.77
N GLN A 137 9.20 -11.20 -1.84
CA GLN A 137 9.82 -12.12 -0.88
C GLN A 137 9.79 -11.56 0.55
N ARG A 138 10.15 -10.28 0.74
CA ARG A 138 10.08 -9.63 2.06
C ARG A 138 8.64 -9.52 2.57
N ALA A 139 7.68 -9.28 1.69
CA ALA A 139 6.26 -9.23 2.06
C ALA A 139 5.78 -10.59 2.60
N GLU A 140 6.23 -11.69 1.98
CA GLU A 140 5.92 -13.05 2.41
C GLU A 140 6.63 -13.45 3.69
N ALA A 141 7.90 -13.04 3.84
CA ALA A 141 8.70 -13.29 5.04
C ALA A 141 8.29 -12.44 6.25
N SER A 142 7.59 -11.32 6.02
CA SER A 142 7.16 -10.40 7.10
C SER A 142 6.19 -11.00 8.11
N GLY A 143 5.54 -12.12 7.77
CA GLY A 143 4.49 -12.72 8.60
C GLY A 143 3.16 -11.94 8.63
N ILE A 144 3.09 -10.77 7.97
CA ILE A 144 1.90 -9.94 7.95
C ILE A 144 0.99 -10.40 6.80
N ALA A 145 -0.17 -10.98 7.16
CA ALA A 145 -1.12 -11.53 6.18
C ALA A 145 -1.50 -10.53 5.07
N ALA A 146 -1.72 -9.27 5.43
CA ALA A 146 -2.05 -8.22 4.46
C ALA A 146 -0.95 -7.99 3.42
N LEU A 147 0.34 -8.10 3.80
CA LEU A 147 1.47 -7.97 2.89
C LEU A 147 1.62 -9.19 2.00
N LYS A 148 1.50 -10.39 2.58
CA LYS A 148 1.52 -11.67 1.84
C LYS A 148 0.40 -11.73 0.80
N ASP A 149 -0.83 -11.40 1.17
CA ASP A 149 -1.96 -11.39 0.24
C ASP A 149 -1.75 -10.36 -0.88
N PHE A 150 -1.09 -9.25 -0.56
CA PHE A 150 -0.77 -8.23 -1.54
C PHE A 150 0.33 -8.68 -2.51
N SER A 151 1.38 -9.37 -2.05
CA SER A 151 2.43 -9.90 -2.94
C SER A 151 1.88 -10.92 -3.93
N VAL A 152 0.99 -11.80 -3.49
CA VAL A 152 0.29 -12.76 -4.36
C VAL A 152 -0.52 -12.03 -5.43
N LYS A 153 -1.25 -10.98 -5.05
CA LYS A 153 -2.01 -10.15 -6.00
C LYS A 153 -1.08 -9.40 -6.97
N LEU A 154 0.05 -8.89 -6.52
CA LEU A 154 1.03 -8.24 -7.41
C LEU A 154 1.56 -9.22 -8.46
N ARG A 155 1.91 -10.45 -8.09
CA ARG A 155 2.40 -11.47 -9.04
C ARG A 155 1.36 -11.98 -10.03
N ALA A 156 0.08 -11.73 -9.76
CA ALA A 156 -1.00 -11.98 -10.71
C ALA A 156 -1.30 -10.76 -11.61
N ALA A 157 -0.63 -9.61 -11.42
CA ALA A 157 -0.83 -8.46 -12.27
C ALA A 157 -0.38 -8.76 -13.71
N HIS A 158 -1.22 -8.39 -14.67
CA HIS A 158 -0.94 -8.57 -16.09
C HIS A 158 -1.50 -7.40 -16.91
N VAL A 159 -0.93 -7.19 -18.10
CA VAL A 159 -1.40 -6.22 -19.11
C VAL A 159 -2.65 -6.74 -19.82
#